data_AF-A0A2A2JZA9-F1
#
_entry.id   AF-A0A2A2JZA9-F1
#
_cell.length_a   1.000
_cell.length_b   1.000
_cell.length_c   1.000
_cell.angle_alpha   90.00
_cell.angle_beta   90.00
_cell.angle_gamma   90.00
#
_symmetry.space_group_name_H-M   'P 1'
#
loop_
_entity.id
_entity.type
_entity.pdbx_description
1 polymer ?
#
loop_
_entity_poly.entity_id
_entity_poly.type
_entity_poly.pdbx_seq_one_letter_code
_entity_poly.pdbx_strand_id
1 'polypeptide(L)'
;MLLQDAKEAEFSGAILKTPTDKTLNALDSSKWEIDHQWLASGPYEGTFGNAIFWALDIPDDKKDLEMSILMIGLGGGTFSSHIAWKYPKVNLTIVELSPLITKLAVDWFGIKDDERHRVIVNDGAEYLKEALYRGSNQINKMEYEY
;
A
#
# COMPACT_ATOMS: atom_id res chain seq x y z
N MET A 1 25.06 25.75 -13.24
CA MET A 1 24.54 24.53 -13.90
C MET A 1 23.14 24.33 -13.35
N LEU A 2 22.14 24.48 -14.20
CA LEU A 2 20.73 24.61 -13.84
C LEU A 2 20.18 23.27 -13.32
N LEU A 3 19.46 23.33 -12.21
CA LEU A 3 18.63 22.25 -11.62
C LEU A 3 17.39 21.94 -12.49
N GLN A 4 17.49 22.05 -13.81
CA GLN A 4 16.37 21.85 -14.75
C GLN A 4 16.37 20.44 -15.38
N ASP A 5 17.47 19.69 -15.26
CA ASP A 5 17.61 18.33 -15.79
C ASP A 5 17.63 17.24 -14.70
N ALA A 6 17.40 17.60 -13.43
CA ALA A 6 17.19 16.60 -12.40
C ALA A 6 15.79 15.98 -12.64
N LYS A 7 15.74 14.72 -13.06
CA LYS A 7 14.53 13.90 -12.88
C LYS A 7 14.03 14.13 -11.45
N GLU A 8 12.75 14.43 -11.31
CA GLU A 8 12.12 14.68 -10.01
C GLU A 8 12.58 13.62 -9.01
N ALA A 9 13.15 14.06 -7.89
CA ALA A 9 13.57 13.14 -6.86
C ALA A 9 12.33 12.67 -6.11
N GLU A 10 11.98 11.41 -6.27
CA GLU A 10 10.93 10.77 -5.49
C GLU A 10 11.50 10.34 -4.13
N PHE A 11 10.80 10.70 -3.06
CA PHE A 11 11.14 10.33 -1.70
C PHE A 11 9.99 9.55 -1.07
N SER A 12 10.34 8.53 -0.29
CA SER A 12 9.40 7.89 0.63
C SER A 12 10.05 7.80 2.01
N GLY A 13 9.26 8.07 3.05
CA GLY A 13 9.69 7.99 4.44
C GLY A 13 8.67 7.22 5.26
N ALA A 14 9.12 6.57 6.32
CA ALA A 14 8.28 5.88 7.28
C ALA A 14 8.78 6.14 8.70
N ILE A 15 7.87 6.10 9.67
CA ILE A 15 8.20 6.24 11.08
C ILE A 15 8.54 4.85 11.64
N LEU A 16 9.59 4.77 12.46
CA LEU A 16 9.93 3.56 13.20
C LEU A 16 9.27 3.59 14.58
N LYS A 17 8.80 2.44 15.06
CA LYS A 17 8.35 2.29 16.45
C LYS A 17 9.55 2.38 17.38
N THR A 18 9.43 3.19 18.42
CA THR A 18 10.42 3.25 19.50
C THR A 18 10.53 1.87 20.18
N PRO A 19 11.74 1.29 20.30
CA PRO A 19 11.91 0.01 21.00
C PRO A 19 11.49 0.10 22.46
N THR A 20 10.92 -0.99 22.96
CA THR A 20 10.60 -1.16 24.38
C THR A 20 11.84 -1.54 25.19
N ASP A 21 12.77 -2.30 24.58
CA ASP A 21 14.08 -2.58 25.13
C ASP A 21 14.96 -1.32 25.08
N LYS A 22 15.56 -0.95 26.20
CA LYS A 22 16.43 0.23 26.36
C LYS A 22 17.90 -0.13 26.49
N THR A 23 18.28 -1.38 26.23
CA THR A 23 19.67 -1.82 26.25
C THR A 23 20.41 -1.41 24.98
N LEU A 24 21.74 -1.50 24.99
CA LEU A 24 22.57 -1.22 23.81
C LEU A 24 22.21 -2.10 22.60
N ASN A 25 21.66 -3.29 22.84
CA ASN A 25 21.22 -4.20 21.79
C ASN A 25 20.03 -3.63 20.99
N ALA A 26 19.26 -2.70 21.57
CA ALA A 26 18.12 -2.06 20.94
C ALA A 26 18.49 -0.82 20.11
N LEU A 27 19.78 -0.42 20.05
CA LEU A 27 20.22 0.75 19.28
C LEU A 27 20.28 0.52 17.76
N ASP A 28 20.22 -0.73 17.32
CA ASP A 28 20.24 -1.08 15.90
C ASP A 28 18.88 -0.79 15.26
N SER A 29 18.73 0.42 14.69
CA SER A 29 17.50 0.89 14.07
C SER A 29 17.09 0.13 12.81
N SER A 30 18.01 -0.63 12.20
CA SER A 30 17.68 -1.52 11.08
C SER A 30 16.75 -2.67 11.48
N LYS A 31 16.65 -2.95 12.78
CA LYS A 31 15.78 -4.00 13.35
C LYS A 31 14.47 -3.45 13.90
N TRP A 32 14.25 -2.15 13.83
CA TRP A 32 13.06 -1.54 14.40
C TRP A 32 11.87 -1.76 13.47
N GLU A 33 10.70 -2.02 14.05
CA GLU A 33 9.48 -2.17 13.26
C GLU A 33 9.02 -0.82 12.71
N ILE A 34 8.43 -0.86 11.51
CA ILE A 34 7.75 0.29 10.92
C ILE A 34 6.43 0.54 11.66
N ASP A 35 6.15 1.80 11.96
CA ASP A 35 4.90 2.24 12.55
C ASP A 35 3.86 2.54 11.46
N HIS A 36 3.02 1.55 11.17
CA HIS A 36 1.95 1.68 10.18
C HIS A 36 0.75 2.51 10.67
N GLN A 37 0.71 2.94 11.94
CA GLN A 37 -0.37 3.78 12.46
C GLN A 37 -0.26 5.21 11.92
N TRP A 38 0.97 5.64 11.63
CA TRP A 38 1.27 7.00 11.21
C TRP A 38 1.57 7.05 9.72
N LEU A 39 0.78 7.84 9.00
CA LEU A 39 1.15 8.29 7.66
C LEU A 39 2.24 9.36 7.83
N ALA A 40 3.41 9.07 7.25
CA ALA A 40 4.70 9.65 7.59
C ALA A 40 4.91 11.14 7.25
N SER A 41 3.84 11.93 7.15
CA SER A 41 3.95 13.35 6.84
C SER A 41 2.98 14.28 7.58
N GLY A 42 2.25 13.76 8.56
CA GLY A 42 1.54 14.57 9.56
C GLY A 42 0.02 14.62 9.37
N PRO A 43 -0.68 15.59 10.01
CA PRO A 43 -2.14 15.62 10.00
C PRO A 43 -2.73 15.81 8.60
N TYR A 44 -1.97 16.36 7.65
CA TYR A 44 -2.42 16.59 6.29
C TYR A 44 -2.57 15.28 5.51
N GLU A 45 -1.53 14.47 5.41
CA GLU A 45 -1.55 13.18 4.68
C GLU A 45 -2.41 12.15 5.39
N GLY A 46 -2.49 12.23 6.72
CA GLY A 46 -3.50 11.51 7.50
C GLY A 46 -4.92 11.86 7.07
N THR A 47 -5.22 13.14 6.85
CA THR A 47 -6.53 13.63 6.41
C THR A 47 -6.82 13.22 4.97
N PHE A 48 -5.89 13.48 4.04
CA PHE A 48 -6.09 13.16 2.61
C PHE A 48 -6.16 11.66 2.36
N GLY A 49 -5.32 10.87 3.02
CA GLY A 49 -5.35 9.41 2.94
C GLY A 49 -6.66 8.83 3.45
N ASN A 50 -7.24 9.41 4.52
CA ASN A 50 -8.50 8.91 5.09
C ASN A 50 -9.76 9.53 4.46
N ALA A 51 -9.64 10.64 3.73
CA ALA A 51 -10.78 11.37 3.18
C ALA A 51 -11.68 10.51 2.28
N ILE A 52 -11.10 9.57 1.51
CA ILE A 52 -11.88 8.66 0.67
C ILE A 52 -12.79 7.74 1.49
N PHE A 53 -12.33 7.27 2.66
CA PHE A 53 -13.11 6.41 3.54
C PHE A 53 -14.25 7.20 4.19
N TRP A 54 -13.98 8.41 4.65
CA TRP A 54 -15.03 9.28 5.20
C TRP A 54 -16.07 9.70 4.16
N ALA A 55 -15.64 9.98 2.92
CA ALA A 55 -16.56 10.30 1.83
C ALA A 55 -17.48 9.13 1.47
N LEU A 56 -17.05 7.90 1.75
CA LEU A 56 -17.82 6.66 1.57
C LEU A 56 -18.58 6.24 2.84
N ASP A 57 -18.61 7.08 3.88
CA ASP A 57 -19.22 6.79 5.19
C ASP A 57 -18.70 5.50 5.83
N ILE A 58 -17.41 5.21 5.62
CA ILE A 58 -16.73 4.05 6.21
C ILE A 58 -16.19 4.46 7.58
N PRO A 59 -16.66 3.85 8.69
CA PRO A 59 -16.21 4.21 10.03
C PRO A 59 -14.75 3.81 10.28
N ASP A 60 -14.01 4.63 11.03
CA ASP A 60 -12.60 4.41 11.34
C ASP A 60 -12.35 3.22 12.27
N ASP A 61 -13.35 2.86 13.08
CA ASP A 61 -13.30 1.80 14.09
C ASP A 61 -13.82 0.45 13.59
N LYS A 62 -14.25 0.36 12.32
CA LYS A 62 -14.85 -0.84 11.76
C LYS A 62 -13.82 -1.91 11.35
N LYS A 63 -13.18 -2.54 12.34
CA LYS A 63 -12.13 -3.55 12.14
C LYS A 63 -12.58 -4.81 11.38
N ASP A 64 -13.86 -5.16 11.47
CA ASP A 64 -14.43 -6.33 10.79
C ASP A 64 -14.91 -6.06 9.36
N LEU A 65 -14.67 -4.86 8.83
CA LEU A 65 -15.09 -4.49 7.49
C LEU A 65 -14.28 -5.25 6.43
N GLU A 66 -14.99 -5.99 5.59
CA GLU A 66 -14.42 -6.66 4.41
C GLU A 66 -14.60 -5.77 3.18
N MET A 67 -13.48 -5.43 2.54
CA MET A 67 -13.45 -4.59 1.34
C MET A 67 -12.35 -5.08 0.42
N SER A 68 -12.53 -4.93 -0.88
CA SER A 68 -11.46 -5.14 -1.87
C SER A 68 -11.01 -3.80 -2.41
N ILE A 69 -9.70 -3.54 -2.37
CA ILE A 69 -9.10 -2.29 -2.83
C ILE A 69 -8.02 -2.61 -3.86
N LEU A 70 -8.10 -1.95 -5.02
CA LEU A 70 -7.03 -1.90 -6.00
C LEU A 70 -6.30 -0.56 -5.85
N MET A 71 -4.99 -0.60 -5.71
CA MET A 71 -4.12 0.57 -5.67
C MET A 71 -3.13 0.52 -6.82
N ILE A 72 -3.00 1.63 -7.55
CA ILE A 72 -1.99 1.77 -8.62
C ILE A 72 -0.88 2.67 -8.08
N GLY A 73 0.35 2.15 -8.07
CA GLY A 73 1.51 2.74 -7.40
C GLY A 73 1.63 2.28 -5.95
N LEU A 74 2.79 1.73 -5.60
CA LEU A 74 3.17 1.34 -4.25
C LEU A 74 3.95 2.45 -3.55
N GLY A 75 4.93 3.03 -4.24
CA GLY A 75 5.96 3.85 -3.59
C GLY A 75 6.65 3.07 -2.45
N GLY A 76 6.83 3.70 -1.28
CA GLY A 76 7.28 3.00 -0.07
C GLY A 76 6.19 2.20 0.64
N GLY A 77 4.94 2.20 0.16
CA GLY A 77 3.86 1.38 0.70
C GLY A 77 3.34 1.78 2.10
N THR A 78 3.66 3.00 2.56
CA THR A 78 3.18 3.51 3.85
C THR A 78 1.66 3.62 3.89
N PHE A 79 1.04 4.06 2.80
CA PHE A 79 -0.41 4.18 2.72
C PHE A 79 -1.13 2.84 2.66
N SER A 80 -0.65 1.90 1.83
CA SER A 80 -1.23 0.55 1.77
C SER A 80 -1.10 -0.18 3.10
N SER A 81 0.04 -0.05 3.77
CA SER A 81 0.25 -0.61 5.11
C SER A 81 -0.66 0.02 6.17
N HIS A 82 -0.89 1.33 6.08
CA HIS A 82 -1.82 2.02 6.98
C HIS A 82 -3.25 1.50 6.81
N ILE A 83 -3.72 1.31 5.57
CA ILE A 83 -5.04 0.73 5.31
C ILE A 83 -5.12 -0.69 5.86
N ALA A 84 -4.12 -1.53 5.61
CA ALA A 84 -4.09 -2.90 6.11
C ALA A 84 -4.07 -2.97 7.66
N TRP A 85 -3.37 -2.05 8.32
CA TRP A 85 -3.40 -1.91 9.77
C TRP A 85 -4.77 -1.40 10.28
N LYS A 86 -5.36 -0.43 9.59
CA LYS A 86 -6.63 0.20 9.97
C LYS A 86 -7.81 -0.75 9.78
N TYR A 87 -7.84 -1.51 8.68
CA TYR A 87 -8.90 -2.46 8.32
C TYR A 87 -8.33 -3.86 8.08
N PRO A 88 -8.12 -4.69 9.12
CA PRO A 88 -7.38 -5.95 9.02
C PRO A 88 -7.97 -7.02 8.08
N LYS A 89 -9.25 -6.89 7.70
CA LYS A 89 -9.93 -7.82 6.77
C LYS A 89 -10.00 -7.32 5.33
N VAL A 90 -9.39 -6.17 5.04
CA VAL A 90 -9.30 -5.66 3.68
C VAL A 90 -8.50 -6.61 2.79
N ASN A 91 -8.88 -6.71 1.52
CA ASN A 91 -8.13 -7.38 0.47
C ASN A 91 -7.51 -6.31 -0.44
N LEU A 92 -6.25 -5.99 -0.22
CA LEU A 92 -5.47 -5.07 -1.03
C LEU A 92 -4.75 -5.78 -2.17
N THR A 93 -4.90 -5.24 -3.37
CA THR A 93 -4.01 -5.51 -4.51
C THR A 93 -3.34 -4.22 -4.89
N ILE A 94 -2.02 -4.18 -4.83
CA ILE A 94 -1.21 -3.05 -5.29
C ILE A 94 -0.55 -3.43 -6.61
N VAL A 95 -0.61 -2.55 -7.60
CA VAL A 95 0.10 -2.70 -8.86
C VAL A 95 1.19 -1.66 -8.93
N GLU A 96 2.44 -2.11 -8.94
CA GLU A 96 3.63 -1.26 -8.96
C GLU A 96 4.40 -1.47 -10.27
N LEU A 97 4.78 -0.37 -10.92
CA LEU A 97 5.48 -0.42 -12.20
C LEU A 97 6.93 -0.92 -12.02
N SER A 98 7.58 -0.52 -10.93
CA SER A 98 9.00 -0.74 -10.73
C SER A 98 9.29 -1.92 -9.80
N PRO A 99 9.92 -3.01 -10.28
CA PRO A 99 10.34 -4.12 -9.42
C PRO A 99 11.35 -3.68 -8.35
N LEU A 100 12.15 -2.64 -8.63
CA LEU A 100 13.09 -2.09 -7.66
C LEU A 100 12.36 -1.43 -6.49
N ILE A 101 11.31 -0.66 -6.78
CA ILE A 101 10.50 0.00 -5.73
C ILE A 101 9.80 -1.07 -4.88
N THR A 102 9.21 -2.09 -5.51
CA THR A 102 8.64 -3.23 -4.78
C THR A 102 9.65 -3.87 -3.83
N LYS A 103 10.86 -4.14 -4.32
CA LYS A 103 11.92 -4.72 -3.49
C LYS A 103 12.28 -3.82 -2.31
N LEU A 104 12.46 -2.52 -2.54
CA LEU A 104 12.80 -1.57 -1.48
C LEU A 104 11.68 -1.47 -0.45
N ALA A 105 10.42 -1.49 -0.88
CA ALA A 105 9.27 -1.44 0.02
C ALA A 105 9.18 -2.69 0.93
N VAL A 106 9.49 -3.87 0.40
CA VAL A 106 9.56 -5.11 1.18
C VAL A 106 10.76 -5.08 2.14
N ASP A 107 11.95 -4.73 1.66
CA ASP A 107 13.19 -4.78 2.44
C ASP A 107 13.23 -3.73 3.57
N TRP A 108 12.65 -2.54 3.35
CA TRP A 108 12.85 -1.37 4.22
C TRP A 108 11.59 -0.76 4.81
N PHE A 109 10.42 -0.98 4.21
CA PHE A 109 9.16 -0.35 4.64
C PHE A 109 8.16 -1.33 5.25
N GLY A 110 8.57 -2.59 5.43
CA GLY A 110 7.76 -3.60 6.13
C GLY A 110 6.56 -4.09 5.32
N ILE A 111 6.58 -3.92 3.99
CA ILE A 111 5.54 -4.48 3.12
C ILE A 111 5.56 -5.99 3.20
N LYS A 112 4.40 -6.55 3.53
CA LYS A 112 4.15 -7.99 3.53
C LYS A 112 3.37 -8.34 2.29
N ASP A 113 3.93 -9.18 1.43
CA ASP A 113 3.19 -9.79 0.33
C ASP A 113 2.51 -11.06 0.87
N ASP A 114 1.21 -10.97 1.14
CA ASP A 114 0.42 -12.05 1.75
C ASP A 114 -0.95 -12.22 1.07
N GLU A 115 -1.76 -13.16 1.57
CA GLU A 115 -3.07 -13.49 0.97
C GLU A 115 -4.01 -12.29 0.83
N ARG A 116 -3.91 -11.30 1.73
CA ARG A 116 -4.79 -10.12 1.79
C ARG A 116 -4.10 -8.82 1.41
N HIS A 117 -2.77 -8.79 1.29
CA HIS A 117 -2.01 -7.64 0.86
C HIS A 117 -1.01 -8.06 -0.21
N ARG A 118 -1.43 -7.98 -1.48
CA ARG A 118 -0.67 -8.49 -2.62
C ARG A 118 -0.01 -7.37 -3.39
N VAL A 119 1.26 -7.54 -3.78
CA VAL A 119 1.96 -6.61 -4.67
C VAL A 119 2.25 -7.26 -6.00
N ILE A 120 1.76 -6.67 -7.08
CA ILE A 120 1.93 -7.14 -8.45
C ILE A 120 2.83 -6.14 -9.17
N VAL A 121 3.96 -6.63 -9.71
CA VAL A 121 4.80 -5.81 -10.58
C VAL A 121 4.20 -5.80 -11.98
N ASN A 122 3.56 -4.70 -12.38
CA ASN A 122 2.97 -4.53 -13.70
C ASN A 122 2.73 -3.04 -14.01
N ASP A 123 2.55 -2.69 -15.28
CA ASP A 123 1.96 -1.41 -15.64
C ASP A 123 0.49 -1.38 -15.19
N GLY A 124 0.12 -0.33 -14.46
CA GLY A 124 -1.23 -0.21 -13.90
C GLY A 124 -2.33 -0.10 -14.96
N ALA A 125 -2.06 0.54 -16.10
CA ALA A 125 -3.02 0.66 -17.18
C ALA A 125 -3.17 -0.66 -17.95
N GLU A 126 -2.08 -1.39 -18.16
CA GLU A 126 -2.13 -2.74 -18.72
C GLU A 126 -2.88 -3.71 -17.80
N TYR A 127 -2.57 -3.69 -16.49
CA TYR A 127 -3.28 -4.51 -15.51
C TYR A 127 -4.80 -4.27 -15.53
N LEU A 128 -5.23 -3.02 -15.63
CA LEU A 128 -6.65 -2.67 -15.74
C LEU A 128 -7.28 -3.20 -17.04
N LYS A 129 -6.60 -3.06 -18.18
CA LYS A 129 -7.08 -3.61 -19.46
C LYS A 129 -7.25 -5.13 -19.37
N GLU A 130 -6.27 -5.83 -18.83
CA GLU A 130 -6.37 -7.28 -18.63
C GLU A 130 -7.50 -7.67 -17.68
N ALA A 131 -7.70 -6.90 -16.60
CA ALA A 131 -8.78 -7.15 -15.66
C ALA A 131 -10.16 -7.05 -16.35
N LEU A 132 -10.34 -6.08 -17.25
CA LEU A 132 -11.55 -5.99 -18.08
C LEU A 132 -11.72 -7.23 -18.97
N TYR A 133 -10.67 -7.69 -19.65
CA TYR A 133 -10.74 -8.90 -20.47
C TYR A 133 -11.07 -10.15 -19.63
N ARG A 134 -10.45 -10.31 -18.45
CA ARG A 134 -10.75 -11.40 -17.52
C ARG A 134 -12.22 -11.39 -17.07
N GLY A 135 -12.73 -10.20 -16.72
CA GLY A 135 -14.14 -10.02 -16.33
C GLY A 135 -15.11 -10.36 -17.45
N SER A 136 -14.90 -9.82 -18.66
CA SER A 136 -15.73 -10.10 -19.84
C SER A 136 -15.77 -11.59 -20.18
N ASN A 137 -14.63 -12.29 -20.08
CA ASN A 137 -14.59 -13.73 -20.33
C ASN A 137 -15.33 -14.55 -19.26
N GLN A 138 -15.36 -14.10 -18.01
CA GLN A 138 -16.17 -14.73 -16.96
C GLN A 138 -17.66 -14.51 -17.16
N ILE A 139 -18.08 -13.30 -17.55
CA ILE A 139 -19.48 -12.99 -17.88
C ILE A 139 -19.95 -13.86 -19.05
N ASN A 140 -19.17 -13.90 -20.14
CA ASN A 140 -19.50 -14.73 -21.29
C ASN A 140 -19.61 -16.21 -20.91
N LYS A 141 -18.73 -16.73 -20.04
CA LYS A 141 -18.82 -18.12 -19.57
C LYS A 141 -20.13 -18.43 -18.81
N MET A 142 -20.64 -17.47 -18.04
CA MET A 142 -21.89 -17.61 -17.28
C MET A 142 -23.14 -17.57 -18.19
N GLU A 143 -23.06 -16.94 -19.37
CA GLU A 143 -24.17 -16.88 -20.33
C GLU A 143 -24.34 -18.18 -21.14
N TYR A 144 -23.30 -19.03 -21.24
CA TYR A 144 -23.34 -20.30 -21.98
C TYR A 144 -23.59 -21.55 -21.10
N GLU A 145 -23.89 -21.38 -19.81
CA GLU A 145 -24.19 -22.49 -18.89
C GLU A 145 -25.70 -22.68 -18.59
N TYR A 146 -26.60 -22.29 -19.52
CA TYR A 146 -28.05 -22.57 -19.46
C TYR A 146 -28.50 -23.63 -20.46
#